data_AF-A0A3E0IMY4-F1
#
_entry.id   AF-A0A3E0IMY4-F1
#
_cell.length_a   1.000
_cell.length_b   1.000
_cell.length_c   1.000
_cell.angle_alpha   90.00
_cell.angle_beta   90.00
_cell.angle_gamma   90.00
#
_symmetry.space_group_name_H-M   'P 1'
#
loop_
_entity.id
_entity.type
_entity.pdbx_description
1 polymer ?
#
loop_
_entity_poly.entity_id
_entity_poly.type
_entity_poly.pdbx_seq_one_letter_code
_entity_poly.pdbx_strand_id
1 'polypeptide(L)'
;MIKNFITPNDLIKTSLDTLKQIVNEFGKTSNANTTELVASIWVERNNDNFNDVLEKYNGHLFSHRGSYVCYQVTKGNLNDLVDKEIKPLIGKKENVNKSEIGNEPEIIGAYKLNENEYFVKVTYLMRYENRIEDDDIVKIPIIDQTNVLIDTENQIVEIRSNYD
;
A
#
# COMPACT_ATOMS: atom_id res chain seq x y z
N MET A 1 9.13 13.76 -3.78
CA MET A 1 8.07 13.45 -2.78
C MET A 1 6.98 12.75 -3.56
N ILE A 2 6.65 11.53 -3.16
CA ILE A 2 5.77 10.57 -3.84
C ILE A 2 4.29 11.03 -3.72
N LYS A 3 4.05 12.30 -4.06
CA LYS A 3 2.88 13.08 -3.64
C LYS A 3 1.57 12.57 -4.25
N ASN A 4 1.62 11.75 -5.29
CA ASN A 4 0.47 11.53 -6.15
C ASN A 4 0.12 10.06 -6.40
N PHE A 5 0.91 9.10 -5.88
CA PHE A 5 0.54 7.70 -6.04
C PHE A 5 -0.48 7.30 -4.98
N ILE A 6 -1.70 6.98 -5.39
CA ILE A 6 -2.80 6.55 -4.54
C ILE A 6 -3.10 5.09 -4.86
N THR A 7 -3.12 4.25 -3.83
CA THR A 7 -3.48 2.83 -3.95
C THR A 7 -4.96 2.61 -3.64
N PRO A 8 -5.54 1.46 -4.04
CA PRO A 8 -6.88 1.10 -3.60
C PRO A 8 -7.01 1.06 -2.08
N ASN A 9 -5.96 0.64 -1.37
CA ASN A 9 -5.92 0.66 0.10
C ASN A 9 -6.00 2.09 0.66
N ASP A 10 -5.42 3.06 -0.04
CA ASP A 10 -5.56 4.48 0.29
C ASP A 10 -6.99 4.99 0.08
N LEU A 11 -7.79 4.35 -0.78
CA LEU A 11 -9.21 4.67 -0.90
C LEU A 11 -10.06 3.93 0.13
N ILE A 12 -9.79 2.66 0.40
CA ILE A 12 -10.62 1.81 1.29
C ILE A 12 -10.81 2.38 2.69
N LYS A 13 -9.78 3.00 3.28
CA LYS A 13 -9.89 3.57 4.63
C LYS A 13 -10.25 5.05 4.64
N THR A 14 -10.61 5.60 3.50
CA THR A 14 -11.11 6.96 3.42
C THR A 14 -12.57 6.96 3.86
N SER A 15 -13.00 8.02 4.53
CA SER A 15 -14.37 8.09 5.05
C SER A 15 -15.38 7.92 3.91
N LEU A 16 -16.52 7.31 4.23
CA LEU A 16 -17.58 7.06 3.25
C LEU A 16 -18.04 8.35 2.57
N ASP A 17 -18.12 9.44 3.34
CA ASP A 17 -18.55 10.75 2.83
C ASP A 17 -17.53 11.34 1.85
N THR A 18 -16.24 11.23 2.15
CA THR A 18 -15.19 11.66 1.21
C THR A 18 -15.19 10.80 -0.05
N LEU A 19 -15.37 9.48 0.06
CA LEU A 19 -15.48 8.61 -1.11
C LEU A 19 -16.67 8.98 -2.01
N LYS A 20 -17.81 9.32 -1.42
CA LYS A 20 -18.98 9.82 -2.17
C LYS A 20 -18.67 11.12 -2.89
N GLN A 21 -17.97 12.05 -2.25
CA GLN A 21 -17.54 13.31 -2.89
C GLN A 21 -16.63 13.05 -4.09
N ILE A 22 -15.63 12.17 -3.94
CA ILE A 22 -14.73 11.79 -5.05
C ILE A 22 -15.52 11.17 -6.21
N VAL A 23 -16.44 10.24 -5.92
CA VAL A 23 -17.27 9.60 -6.96
C VAL A 23 -18.15 10.62 -7.69
N ASN A 24 -18.67 11.62 -6.98
CA ASN A 24 -19.44 12.72 -7.57
C ASN A 24 -18.60 13.61 -8.51
N GLU A 25 -17.32 13.84 -8.20
CA GLU A 25 -16.39 14.57 -9.10
C GLU A 25 -16.17 13.84 -10.42
N PHE A 26 -16.29 12.51 -10.44
CA PHE A 26 -16.32 11.70 -11.66
C PHE A 26 -17.71 11.62 -12.32
N GLY A 27 -18.68 12.45 -11.89
CA GLY A 27 -20.02 12.52 -12.46
C GLY A 27 -20.92 11.32 -12.12
N LYS A 28 -20.54 10.52 -11.12
CA LYS A 28 -21.30 9.34 -10.67
C LYS A 28 -21.98 9.66 -9.34
N THR A 29 -23.21 9.23 -9.15
CA THR A 29 -23.88 9.27 -7.84
C THR A 29 -24.12 7.84 -7.39
N SER A 30 -23.75 7.52 -6.14
CA SER A 30 -23.90 6.16 -5.64
C SER A 30 -24.21 6.13 -4.15
N ASN A 31 -25.31 5.45 -3.78
CA ASN A 31 -25.63 5.05 -2.40
C ASN A 31 -24.98 3.69 -2.08
N ALA A 32 -23.73 3.53 -2.48
CA ALA A 32 -22.96 2.30 -2.34
C ALA A 32 -22.19 2.23 -1.02
N ASN A 33 -21.74 1.01 -0.70
CA ASN A 33 -20.79 0.78 0.40
C ASN A 33 -19.36 1.20 0.00
N THR A 34 -18.44 1.22 0.97
CA THR A 34 -17.04 1.61 0.78
C THR A 34 -16.35 0.86 -0.36
N THR A 35 -16.47 -0.46 -0.41
CA THR A 35 -15.81 -1.31 -1.42
C THR A 35 -16.27 -0.97 -2.83
N GLU A 36 -17.58 -0.80 -3.01
CA GLU A 36 -18.18 -0.42 -4.28
C GLU A 36 -17.77 0.98 -4.74
N LEU A 37 -17.70 1.95 -3.81
CA LEU A 37 -17.22 3.30 -4.12
C LEU A 37 -15.74 3.29 -4.51
N VAL A 38 -14.89 2.55 -3.79
CA VAL A 38 -13.47 2.38 -4.13
C VAL A 38 -13.32 1.77 -5.52
N ALA A 39 -14.05 0.70 -5.82
CA ALA A 39 -14.00 0.07 -7.14
C ALA A 39 -14.44 1.06 -8.23
N SER A 40 -15.50 1.84 -7.98
CA SER A 40 -15.99 2.87 -8.91
C SER A 40 -14.96 3.97 -9.19
N ILE A 41 -14.23 4.43 -8.17
CA ILE A 41 -13.10 5.36 -8.30
C ILE A 41 -11.97 4.70 -9.07
N TRP A 42 -11.60 3.47 -8.70
CA TRP A 42 -10.43 2.78 -9.27
C TRP A 42 -10.58 2.42 -10.75
N VAL A 43 -11.82 2.27 -11.24
CA VAL A 43 -12.09 2.13 -12.68
C VAL A 43 -11.64 3.38 -13.46
N GLU A 44 -11.70 4.56 -12.86
CA GLU A 44 -11.29 5.84 -13.47
C GLU A 44 -9.77 6.06 -13.48
N ARG A 45 -8.95 5.13 -12.96
CA ARG A 45 -7.49 5.32 -12.82
C ARG A 45 -6.72 5.62 -14.12
N ASN A 46 -7.32 5.35 -15.27
CA ASN A 46 -6.75 5.62 -16.59
C ASN A 46 -7.27 6.92 -17.21
N ASN A 47 -8.15 7.65 -16.52
CA ASN A 47 -8.67 8.94 -16.95
C ASN A 47 -7.63 10.03 -16.68
N ASP A 48 -7.48 10.98 -17.61
CA ASP A 48 -6.48 12.04 -17.53
C ASP A 48 -6.67 12.92 -16.27
N ASN A 49 -7.91 13.08 -15.82
CA ASN A 49 -8.24 13.89 -14.65
C ASN A 49 -8.20 13.12 -13.31
N PHE A 50 -7.82 11.83 -13.31
CA PHE A 50 -7.90 11.00 -12.11
C PHE A 50 -7.06 11.55 -10.96
N ASN A 51 -5.81 11.91 -11.26
CA ASN A 51 -4.89 12.47 -10.27
C ASN A 51 -5.36 13.84 -9.80
N ASP A 52 -5.83 14.70 -10.71
CA ASP A 52 -6.32 16.05 -10.40
C ASP A 52 -7.53 16.01 -9.46
N VAL A 53 -8.44 15.05 -9.66
CA VAL A 53 -9.59 14.86 -8.77
C VAL A 53 -9.11 14.45 -7.37
N LEU A 54 -8.23 13.46 -7.29
CA LEU A 54 -7.79 12.92 -6.00
C LEU A 54 -6.89 13.88 -5.22
N GLU A 55 -6.10 14.72 -5.89
CA GLU A 55 -5.20 15.68 -5.25
C GLU A 55 -5.97 16.65 -4.34
N LYS A 56 -7.20 17.04 -4.74
CA LYS A 56 -8.10 17.86 -3.91
C LYS A 56 -8.42 17.24 -2.56
N TYR A 57 -8.35 15.91 -2.47
CA TYR A 57 -8.68 15.13 -1.28
C TYR A 57 -7.45 14.55 -0.59
N ASN A 58 -6.22 14.88 -1.00
CA ASN A 58 -4.98 14.38 -0.40
C ASN A 58 -4.97 14.55 1.13
N GLY A 59 -5.49 15.67 1.63
CA GLY A 59 -5.69 15.88 3.06
C GLY A 59 -6.49 14.74 3.68
N HIS A 60 -7.66 14.40 3.16
CA HIS A 60 -8.48 13.32 3.72
C HIS A 60 -7.91 11.91 3.46
N LEU A 61 -7.24 11.71 2.33
CA LEU A 61 -6.62 10.43 1.98
C LEU A 61 -5.45 10.09 2.92
N PHE A 62 -4.68 11.10 3.34
CA PHE A 62 -3.43 10.90 4.07
C PHE A 62 -3.42 11.38 5.53
N SER A 63 -4.29 12.31 5.96
CA SER A 63 -4.21 12.95 7.29
C SER A 63 -4.89 12.20 8.44
N HIS A 64 -5.68 11.15 8.16
CA HIS A 64 -6.48 10.44 9.18
C HIS A 64 -6.02 9.01 9.48
N ARG A 65 -4.74 8.65 9.25
CA ARG A 65 -4.28 7.26 9.36
C ARG A 65 -3.14 7.04 10.35
N GLY A 66 -3.27 5.96 11.13
CA GLY A 66 -2.43 5.59 12.27
C GLY A 66 -0.99 5.17 12.00
N SER A 67 -0.45 5.27 10.76
CA SER A 67 1.00 5.19 10.51
C SER A 67 1.33 5.47 9.05
N TYR A 68 1.41 6.76 8.74
CA TYR A 68 2.19 7.27 7.63
C TYR A 68 3.57 7.60 8.19
N VAL A 69 4.62 6.91 7.74
CA VAL A 69 5.98 7.31 8.10
C VAL A 69 6.82 7.49 6.86
N CYS A 70 7.31 8.72 6.70
CA CYS A 70 8.18 9.13 5.61
C CYS A 70 9.57 9.38 6.19
N TYR A 71 10.54 8.60 5.73
CA TYR A 71 11.93 8.69 6.12
C TYR A 71 12.76 9.22 4.96
N GLN A 72 13.68 10.15 5.26
CA GLN A 72 14.76 10.48 4.35
C GLN A 72 15.99 9.64 4.72
N VAL A 73 16.49 8.87 3.76
CA VAL A 73 17.71 8.07 3.91
C VAL A 73 18.90 9.02 3.82
N THR A 74 19.50 9.30 4.96
CA THR A 74 20.66 10.19 5.08
C THR A 74 22.00 9.45 5.09
N LYS A 75 21.96 8.12 5.28
CA LYS A 75 23.13 7.22 5.24
C LYS A 75 22.76 5.94 4.49
N GLY A 76 23.46 5.66 3.40
CA GLY A 76 23.14 4.57 2.46
C GLY A 76 22.76 5.12 1.08
N ASN A 77 22.42 4.21 0.16
CA ASN A 77 21.98 4.54 -1.20
C ASN A 77 20.80 3.65 -1.57
N LEU A 78 19.62 4.24 -1.76
CA LEU A 78 18.44 3.49 -2.18
C LEU A 78 18.59 2.86 -3.58
N ASN A 79 19.47 3.38 -4.43
CA ASN A 79 19.72 2.77 -5.74
C ASN A 79 20.33 1.37 -5.61
N ASP A 80 21.22 1.14 -4.63
CA ASP A 80 21.82 -0.18 -4.42
C ASP A 80 20.77 -1.20 -3.96
N LEU A 81 19.87 -0.81 -3.05
CA LEU A 81 18.74 -1.62 -2.62
C LEU A 81 17.83 -1.95 -3.81
N VAL A 82 17.51 -0.94 -4.61
CA VAL A 82 16.68 -1.10 -5.80
C VAL A 82 17.30 -2.08 -6.79
N ASP A 83 18.60 -1.95 -7.06
CA ASP A 83 19.30 -2.79 -8.04
C ASP A 83 19.41 -4.24 -7.59
N LYS A 84 19.69 -4.47 -6.29
CA LYS A 84 19.94 -5.81 -5.75
C LYS A 84 18.65 -6.56 -5.40
N GLU A 85 17.65 -5.87 -4.87
CA GLU A 85 16.50 -6.53 -4.23
C GLU A 85 15.18 -6.24 -4.94
N ILE A 86 14.96 -5.01 -5.44
CA ILE A 86 13.65 -4.61 -5.97
C ILE A 86 13.52 -4.90 -7.46
N LYS A 87 14.48 -4.48 -8.28
CA LYS A 87 14.48 -4.71 -9.74
C LYS A 87 14.26 -6.18 -10.11
N PRO A 88 14.87 -7.16 -9.44
CA PRO A 88 14.62 -8.57 -9.72
C PRO A 88 13.17 -9.00 -9.50
N LEU A 89 12.38 -8.28 -8.70
CA LEU A 89 11.01 -8.63 -8.32
C LEU A 89 9.94 -7.87 -9.10
N ILE A 90 10.33 -6.92 -9.95
CA ILE A 90 9.39 -6.11 -10.74
C ILE A 90 8.59 -7.01 -11.68
N GLY A 91 7.25 -6.94 -11.58
CA GLY A 91 6.34 -7.71 -12.42
C GLY A 91 6.28 -9.22 -12.13
N LYS A 92 7.00 -9.68 -11.09
CA LYS A 92 6.90 -11.07 -10.62
C LYS A 92 5.74 -11.22 -9.64
N LYS A 93 5.08 -12.37 -9.71
CA LYS A 93 4.15 -12.84 -8.68
C LYS A 93 4.86 -13.92 -7.88
N GLU A 94 5.33 -13.57 -6.69
CA GLU A 94 5.85 -14.60 -5.78
C GLU A 94 4.70 -15.19 -4.97
N ASN A 95 4.66 -16.51 -4.92
CA ASN A 95 3.79 -17.21 -3.98
C ASN A 95 4.50 -17.24 -2.65
N VAL A 96 3.95 -16.53 -1.68
CA VAL A 96 4.54 -16.45 -0.35
C VAL A 96 4.13 -17.69 0.44
N ASN A 97 5.10 -18.51 0.84
CA ASN A 97 4.83 -19.61 1.75
C ASN A 97 4.72 -19.08 3.18
N LYS A 98 3.49 -18.98 3.71
CA LYS A 98 3.19 -18.40 5.03
C LYS A 98 3.95 -19.08 6.19
N SER A 99 4.31 -20.35 6.07
CA SER A 99 5.08 -21.04 7.11
C SER A 99 6.55 -20.63 7.18
N GLU A 100 7.06 -19.97 6.13
CA GLU A 100 8.47 -19.59 6.00
C GLU A 100 8.72 -18.11 6.34
N ILE A 101 7.66 -17.29 6.43
CA ILE A 101 7.77 -15.86 6.71
C ILE A 101 8.25 -15.64 8.14
N GLY A 102 9.42 -15.02 8.27
CA GLY A 102 10.02 -14.67 9.55
C GLY A 102 9.47 -13.37 10.15
N ASN A 103 10.09 -12.97 11.26
CA ASN A 103 9.86 -11.65 11.87
C ASN A 103 10.54 -10.52 11.08
N GLU A 104 11.49 -10.84 10.20
CA GLU A 104 12.15 -9.87 9.34
C GLU A 104 11.27 -9.57 8.12
N PRO A 105 11.13 -8.29 7.71
CA PRO A 105 10.33 -7.96 6.54
C PRO A 105 10.92 -8.49 5.24
N GLU A 106 10.09 -9.19 4.46
CA GLU A 106 10.46 -9.77 3.18
C GLU A 106 9.76 -9.05 2.02
N ILE A 107 10.51 -8.72 0.97
CA ILE A 107 9.95 -8.12 -0.24
C ILE A 107 9.36 -9.22 -1.11
N ILE A 108 8.04 -9.18 -1.30
CA ILE A 108 7.30 -10.22 -2.04
C ILE A 108 6.82 -9.76 -3.42
N GLY A 109 7.10 -8.50 -3.76
CA GLY A 109 6.77 -7.96 -5.06
C GLY A 109 7.07 -6.48 -5.18
N ALA A 110 7.28 -6.04 -6.41
CA ALA A 110 7.54 -4.65 -6.72
C ALA A 110 6.88 -4.23 -8.03
N TYR A 111 6.58 -2.94 -8.12
CA TYR A 111 6.05 -2.27 -9.28
C TYR A 111 6.84 -0.97 -9.49
N LYS A 112 7.34 -0.76 -10.71
CA LYS A 112 7.97 0.51 -11.08
C LYS A 112 6.88 1.52 -11.39
N LEU A 113 6.88 2.66 -10.70
CA LEU A 113 5.91 3.74 -10.91
C LEU A 113 6.40 4.70 -12.00
N ASN A 114 7.65 5.14 -11.89
CA ASN A 114 8.35 5.92 -12.91
C ASN A 114 9.86 5.61 -12.84
N GLU A 115 10.71 6.44 -13.48
CA GLU A 115 12.15 6.20 -13.56
C GLU A 115 12.82 5.93 -12.20
N ASN A 116 12.47 6.73 -11.18
CA ASN A 116 13.11 6.75 -9.85
C ASN A 116 12.16 6.36 -8.71
N GLU A 117 10.90 6.04 -9.00
CA GLU A 117 9.90 5.68 -8.01
C GLU A 117 9.41 4.24 -8.13
N TYR A 118 9.30 3.58 -6.97
CA TYR A 118 8.95 2.18 -6.84
C TYR A 118 7.89 1.98 -5.77
N PHE A 119 6.94 1.09 -6.04
CA PHE A 119 5.99 0.57 -5.08
C PHE A 119 6.36 -0.87 -4.74
N VAL A 120 6.63 -1.14 -3.48
CA VAL A 120 7.17 -2.39 -2.95
C VAL A 120 6.18 -2.97 -1.96
N LYS A 121 5.85 -4.25 -2.13
CA LYS A 121 5.04 -5.00 -1.18
C LYS A 121 5.96 -5.77 -0.25
N VAL A 122 5.81 -5.50 1.03
CA VAL A 122 6.60 -6.13 2.08
C VAL A 122 5.67 -6.94 2.96
N THR A 123 6.08 -8.15 3.34
CA THR A 123 5.35 -9.01 4.26
C THR A 123 6.19 -9.35 5.47
N TYR A 124 5.56 -9.57 6.62
CA TYR A 124 6.25 -9.95 7.85
C TYR A 124 5.29 -10.65 8.80
N LEU A 125 5.84 -11.50 9.66
CA LEU A 125 5.11 -12.12 10.74
C LEU A 125 4.82 -11.09 11.84
N MET A 126 3.54 -10.87 12.14
CA MET A 126 3.11 -9.98 13.23
C MET A 126 3.14 -10.70 14.58
N ARG A 127 2.54 -11.89 14.63
CA ARG A 127 2.38 -12.69 15.85
C ARG A 127 1.95 -14.10 15.52
N TYR A 128 1.98 -14.98 16.51
CA TYR A 128 1.26 -16.24 16.47
C TYR A 128 -0.05 -16.12 17.24
N GLU A 129 -1.11 -16.69 16.69
CA GLU A 129 -2.39 -16.88 17.38
C GLU A 129 -2.56 -18.36 17.72
N ASN A 130 -3.00 -18.68 18.93
CA ASN A 130 -3.37 -20.04 19.30
C ASN A 130 -4.82 -20.28 18.88
N ARG A 131 -5.09 -21.36 18.14
CA ARG A 131 -6.43 -21.85 17.84
C ARG A 131 -6.61 -23.27 18.33
N ILE A 132 -7.83 -23.61 18.71
CA ILE A 132 -8.19 -24.98 19.07
C ILE A 132 -8.78 -25.61 17.80
N GLU A 133 -8.13 -26.67 17.31
CA GLU A 133 -8.57 -27.48 16.17
C GLU A 133 -8.51 -28.94 16.59
N ASP A 134 -9.62 -29.68 16.41
CA ASP A 134 -9.73 -31.12 16.75
C ASP A 134 -9.14 -31.51 18.12
N ASP A 135 -9.50 -30.74 19.16
CA ASP A 135 -9.03 -30.86 20.56
C ASP A 135 -7.54 -30.56 20.83
N ASP A 136 -6.77 -30.15 19.82
CA ASP A 136 -5.38 -29.70 19.93
C ASP A 136 -5.23 -28.17 19.87
N ILE A 137 -4.20 -27.63 20.55
CA ILE A 137 -3.83 -26.20 20.44
C ILE A 137 -2.80 -26.03 19.32
N VAL A 138 -3.20 -25.42 18.22
CA VAL A 138 -2.36 -25.12 17.06
C VAL A 138 -1.93 -23.65 17.07
N LYS A 139 -0.65 -23.39 16.79
CA LYS A 139 -0.11 -22.03 16.59
C LYS A 139 -0.20 -21.64 15.11
N ILE A 140 -0.98 -20.60 14.81
CA ILE A 140 -1.16 -20.09 13.45
C ILE A 140 -0.39 -18.77 13.31
N PRO A 141 0.49 -18.63 12.31
CA PRO A 141 1.17 -17.36 12.03
C PRO A 141 0.16 -16.34 11.49
N ILE A 142 0.13 -15.16 12.11
CA ILE A 142 -0.58 -13.98 11.64
C ILE A 142 0.43 -13.10 10.92
N ILE A 143 0.29 -13.01 9.61
CA ILE A 143 1.17 -12.27 8.71
C ILE A 143 0.46 -11.01 8.25
N ASP A 144 1.21 -9.92 8.15
CA ASP A 144 0.71 -8.66 7.59
C ASP A 144 1.49 -8.28 6.32
N GLN A 145 0.90 -7.37 5.56
CA GLN A 145 1.47 -6.80 4.35
C GLN A 145 1.41 -5.28 4.42
N THR A 146 2.57 -4.66 4.23
CA THR A 146 2.72 -3.21 4.19
C THR A 146 3.22 -2.77 2.81
N ASN A 147 2.69 -1.63 2.38
CA ASN A 147 3.09 -0.98 1.14
C ASN A 147 4.22 0.00 1.44
N VAL A 148 5.31 -0.11 0.71
CA VAL A 148 6.48 0.77 0.82
C VAL A 148 6.71 1.46 -0.51
N LEU A 149 6.77 2.78 -0.49
CA LEU A 149 7.06 3.62 -1.64
C LEU A 149 8.48 4.15 -1.52
N ILE A 150 9.24 4.08 -2.60
CA ILE A 150 10.66 4.43 -2.64
C ILE A 150 10.87 5.43 -3.75
N ASP A 151 11.49 6.57 -3.42
CA ASP A 151 11.91 7.64 -4.33
C ASP A 151 13.43 7.74 -4.23
N THR A 152 14.12 7.15 -5.21
CA THR A 152 15.59 7.07 -5.21
C THR A 152 16.25 8.39 -5.54
N GLU A 153 15.56 9.30 -6.23
CA GLU A 153 16.07 10.63 -6.57
C GLU A 153 16.19 11.49 -5.31
N ASN A 154 15.15 11.50 -4.47
CA ASN A 154 15.12 12.28 -3.24
C ASN A 154 15.63 11.50 -2.01
N GLN A 155 15.97 10.23 -2.18
CA GLN A 155 16.35 9.29 -1.10
C GLN A 155 15.25 9.18 -0.03
N ILE A 156 14.00 9.02 -0.45
CA ILE A 156 12.84 8.95 0.44
C ILE A 156 12.26 7.54 0.44
N VAL A 157 11.91 7.05 1.62
CA VAL A 157 11.11 5.84 1.83
C VAL A 157 9.84 6.23 2.59
N GLU A 158 8.70 5.94 1.99
CA GLU A 158 7.39 6.15 2.59
C GLU A 158 6.73 4.80 2.88
N ILE A 159 6.48 4.54 4.16
CA ILE A 159 5.84 3.32 4.63
C ILE A 159 4.37 3.63 4.90
N ARG A 160 3.48 2.92 4.21
CA ARG A 160 2.03 2.98 4.38
C ARG A 160 1.55 1.68 5.01
N SER A 161 1.52 1.65 6.35
CA SER A 161 1.07 0.48 7.11
C SER A 161 -0.42 0.54 7.46
N ASN A 162 -0.96 -0.63 7.76
CA ASN A 162 -2.32 -0.79 8.22
C ASN A 162 -2.40 -0.93 9.75
N TYR A 163 -1.97 0.09 10.51
CA TYR A 163 -2.29 0.09 11.93
C TYR A 163 -3.64 0.77 12.20
N ASP A 164 -4.53 0.01 12.82
CA ASP A 164 -5.51 0.48 13.80
C ASP A 164 -4.94 0.24 15.21
#